data_AF-A0A1I7YSY0-F1
#
_entry.id   AF-A0A1I7YSY0-F1
#
_cell.length_a   1.000
_cell.length_b   1.000
_cell.length_c   1.000
_cell.angle_alpha   90.00
_cell.angle_beta   90.00
_cell.angle_gamma   90.00
#
_symmetry.space_group_name_H-M   'P 1'
#
loop_
_entity.id
_entity.type
_entity.pdbx_description
1 polymer ?
#
loop_
_entity_poly.entity_id
_entity_poly.type
_entity_poly.pdbx_seq_one_letter_code
_entity_poly.pdbx_strand_id
1 'polypeptide(L)'
;MSRPSNRKVAARANAQKARAAKKKQLAKAARKEQLAKAARKEQLAKAARKEKAWEALFEENRLLLERLQKDREQRLMSRIEAQTKADVLQVLQLAKHQYGPEAVQWTSMMTGTREETLREYEKELGTPVAPKKSRR
;
A
#
# COMPACT_ATOMS: atom_id res chain seq x y z
N MET A 1 68.08 3.24 -59.05
CA MET A 1 67.30 3.00 -57.80
C MET A 1 67.65 1.61 -57.28
N SER A 2 68.28 1.49 -56.10
CA SER A 2 68.77 0.21 -55.57
C SER A 2 67.66 -0.59 -54.88
N ARG A 3 67.51 -1.88 -55.19
CA ARG A 3 66.45 -2.75 -54.64
C ARG A 3 66.70 -3.02 -53.15
N PRO A 4 65.69 -2.88 -52.27
CA PRO A 4 65.87 -3.16 -50.85
C PRO A 4 66.16 -4.66 -50.62
N SER A 5 67.16 -4.95 -49.78
CA SER A 5 67.51 -6.31 -49.35
C SER A 5 66.31 -7.06 -48.75
N ASN A 6 66.17 -8.34 -49.08
CA ASN A 6 65.12 -9.25 -48.55
C ASN A 6 64.98 -9.19 -47.03
N ARG A 7 66.09 -8.97 -46.30
CA ARG A 7 66.10 -8.84 -44.83
C ARG A 7 65.31 -7.61 -44.35
N LYS A 8 65.38 -6.49 -45.08
CA LYS A 8 64.62 -5.27 -44.78
C LYS A 8 63.13 -5.45 -45.06
N VAL A 9 62.77 -6.20 -46.10
CA VAL A 9 61.37 -6.49 -46.44
C VAL A 9 60.71 -7.39 -45.38
N ALA A 10 61.41 -8.45 -44.95
CA ALA A 10 60.93 -9.33 -43.89
C ALA A 10 60.75 -8.61 -42.54
N ALA A 11 61.69 -7.73 -42.17
CA ALA A 11 61.58 -6.93 -40.95
C ALA A 11 60.35 -6.01 -40.96
N ARG A 12 60.05 -5.37 -42.10
CA ARG A 12 58.86 -4.53 -42.26
C ARG A 12 57.57 -5.33 -42.18
N ALA A 13 57.51 -6.50 -42.81
CA ALA A 13 56.35 -7.39 -42.74
C ALA A 13 56.09 -7.88 -41.30
N ASN A 14 57.14 -8.24 -40.55
CA ASN A 14 57.02 -8.65 -39.15
C ASN A 14 56.57 -7.49 -38.25
N ALA A 15 57.10 -6.29 -38.45
CA ALA A 15 56.65 -5.10 -37.74
C ALA A 15 55.17 -4.77 -38.02
N GLN A 16 54.71 -4.95 -39.27
CA GLN A 16 53.30 -4.76 -39.62
C GLN A 16 52.39 -5.80 -38.96
N LYS A 17 52.80 -7.08 -38.96
CA LYS A 17 52.08 -8.16 -38.24
C LYS A 17 52.00 -7.89 -36.74
N ALA A 18 53.08 -7.44 -36.12
CA ALA A 18 53.11 -7.09 -34.70
C ALA A 18 52.17 -5.92 -34.38
N ARG A 19 52.14 -4.88 -35.22
CA ARG A 19 51.20 -3.75 -35.09
C ARG A 19 49.74 -4.20 -35.22
N ALA A 20 49.44 -5.06 -36.19
CA ALA A 20 48.10 -5.60 -36.39
C ALA A 20 47.65 -6.46 -35.19
N ALA A 21 48.54 -7.28 -34.64
CA ALA A 21 48.29 -8.08 -33.44
C ALA A 21 47.99 -7.19 -32.22
N LYS A 22 48.80 -6.14 -31.99
CA LYS A 22 48.58 -5.17 -30.92
C LYS A 22 47.24 -4.45 -31.07
N LYS A 23 46.89 -4.01 -32.30
CA LYS A 23 45.59 -3.37 -32.59
C LYS A 23 44.41 -4.31 -32.29
N LYS A 24 44.53 -5.60 -32.64
CA LYS A 24 43.51 -6.62 -32.34
C LYS A 24 43.35 -6.86 -30.84
N GLN A 25 44.46 -6.89 -30.08
CA GLN A 25 44.42 -7.03 -28.63
C GLN A 25 43.76 -5.81 -27.96
N LEU A 26 44.13 -4.60 -28.37
CA LEU A 26 43.51 -3.36 -27.87
C LEU A 26 42.00 -3.34 -28.16
N ALA A 27 41.59 -3.73 -29.38
CA ALA A 27 40.16 -3.81 -29.71
C ALA A 27 39.40 -4.84 -28.85
N LYS A 28 40.01 -5.99 -28.55
CA LYS A 28 39.43 -6.98 -27.62
C LYS A 28 39.31 -6.42 -26.20
N ALA A 29 40.34 -5.73 -25.70
CA ALA A 29 40.33 -5.11 -24.38
C ALA A 29 39.23 -4.04 -24.28
N ALA A 30 39.14 -3.15 -25.26
CA ALA A 30 38.11 -2.11 -25.32
C ALA A 30 36.69 -2.70 -25.33
N ARG A 31 36.45 -3.77 -26.11
CA ARG A 31 35.15 -4.48 -26.11
C ARG A 31 34.82 -5.08 -24.74
N LYS A 32 35.79 -5.74 -24.09
CA LYS A 32 35.60 -6.29 -22.73
C LYS A 32 35.26 -5.19 -21.73
N GLU A 33 35.95 -4.06 -21.81
CA GLU A 33 35.70 -2.91 -20.94
C GLU A 33 34.29 -2.33 -21.15
N GLN A 34 33.86 -2.18 -22.40
CA GLN A 34 32.51 -1.71 -22.72
C GLN A 34 31.42 -2.66 -22.19
N LEU A 35 31.60 -3.97 -22.35
CA LEU A 35 30.68 -4.97 -21.80
C LEU A 35 30.62 -4.92 -20.27
N ALA A 36 31.77 -4.77 -19.60
CA ALA A 36 31.81 -4.62 -18.14
C ALA A 36 31.08 -3.34 -17.67
N LYS A 37 31.25 -2.22 -18.38
CA LYS A 37 30.52 -0.97 -18.10
C LYS A 37 29.01 -1.14 -18.30
N ALA A 38 28.59 -1.81 -19.38
CA ALA A 38 27.18 -2.08 -19.65
C ALA A 38 26.57 -2.98 -18.56
N ALA A 39 27.25 -4.06 -18.17
CA ALA A 39 26.80 -4.95 -17.10
C ALA A 39 26.66 -4.21 -15.76
N ARG A 40 27.63 -3.35 -15.40
CA ARG A 40 27.53 -2.52 -14.19
C ARG A 40 26.32 -1.58 -14.23
N LYS A 41 26.08 -0.91 -15.36
CA LYS A 41 24.91 -0.04 -15.54
C LYS A 41 23.60 -0.82 -15.41
N GLU A 42 23.53 -2.02 -15.97
CA GLU A 42 22.35 -2.88 -15.86
C GLU A 42 22.08 -3.31 -14.42
N GLN A 43 23.13 -3.67 -13.66
CA GLN A 43 22.98 -4.03 -12.24
C GLN A 43 22.50 -2.85 -11.40
N LEU A 44 23.04 -1.65 -11.64
CA LEU A 44 22.57 -0.43 -10.97
C LEU A 44 21.10 -0.13 -11.31
N ALA A 45 20.71 -0.29 -12.58
CA ALA A 45 19.31 -0.11 -12.98
C ALA A 45 18.38 -1.14 -12.32
N LYS A 46 18.82 -2.39 -12.17
CA LYS A 46 18.07 -3.43 -11.44
C LYS A 46 17.95 -3.11 -9.95
N ALA A 47 19.03 -2.65 -9.31
CA ALA A 47 19.01 -2.24 -7.92
C ALA A 47 18.04 -1.08 -7.69
N ALA A 48 18.11 -0.02 -8.51
CA ALA A 48 17.21 1.13 -8.42
C ALA A 48 15.73 0.74 -8.63
N ARG A 49 15.43 -0.22 -9.52
CA ARG A 49 14.07 -0.74 -9.69
C ARG A 49 13.57 -1.48 -8.45
N LYS A 50 14.44 -2.29 -7.82
CA LYS A 50 14.09 -3.00 -6.58
C LYS A 50 13.87 -2.02 -5.43
N GLU A 51 14.71 -1.02 -5.29
CA GLU A 51 14.58 0.03 -4.28
C GLU A 51 13.23 0.75 -4.39
N LYS A 52 12.88 1.22 -5.60
CA LYS A 52 11.56 1.82 -5.85
C LYS A 52 10.39 0.89 -5.55
N ALA A 53 10.53 -0.40 -5.88
CA ALA A 53 9.49 -1.39 -5.58
C ALA A 53 9.32 -1.59 -4.05
N TRP A 54 10.43 -1.61 -3.31
CA TRP A 54 10.40 -1.68 -1.85
C TRP A 54 9.76 -0.44 -1.23
N GLU A 55 10.15 0.76 -1.67
CA GLU A 55 9.55 2.01 -1.20
C GLU A 55 8.03 2.03 -1.43
N ALA A 56 7.58 1.64 -2.64
CA ALA A 56 6.15 1.54 -2.94
C ALA A 56 5.43 0.57 -2.01
N LEU A 57 5.98 -0.62 -1.78
CA LEU A 57 5.41 -1.61 -0.86
C LEU A 57 5.38 -1.12 0.59
N PHE A 58 6.39 -0.37 1.03
CA PHE A 58 6.40 0.20 2.38
C PHE A 58 5.31 1.26 2.54
N GLU A 59 5.13 2.16 1.57
CA GLU A 59 4.06 3.16 1.61
C GLU A 59 2.67 2.52 1.51
N GLU A 60 2.48 1.50 0.67
CA GLU A 60 1.23 0.73 0.63
C GLU A 60 0.92 0.08 1.97
N ASN A 61 1.91 -0.59 2.60
CA ASN A 61 1.73 -1.19 3.91
C ASN A 61 1.41 -0.15 4.99
N ARG A 62 2.05 1.03 4.95
CA ARG A 62 1.77 2.13 5.87
C ARG A 62 0.31 2.58 5.74
N LEU A 63 -0.15 2.83 4.52
CA LEU A 63 -1.53 3.24 4.24
C LEU A 63 -2.55 2.16 4.64
N LEU A 64 -2.23 0.88 4.43
CA LEU A 64 -3.08 -0.22 4.86
C LEU A 64 -3.22 -0.27 6.39
N LEU A 65 -2.14 -0.08 7.13
CA LEU A 65 -2.19 -0.04 8.59
C LEU A 65 -3.04 1.14 9.10
N GLU A 66 -2.88 2.33 8.51
CA GLU A 66 -3.71 3.49 8.84
C GLU A 66 -5.20 3.24 8.57
N ARG A 67 -5.54 2.59 7.44
CA ARG A 67 -6.93 2.21 7.12
C ARG A 67 -7.49 1.19 8.10
N LEU A 68 -6.73 0.14 8.41
CA LEU A 68 -7.16 -0.88 9.37
C LEU A 68 -7.40 -0.30 10.76
N GLN A 69 -6.58 0.68 11.18
CA GLN A 69 -6.80 1.37 12.43
C GLN A 69 -8.10 2.19 12.41
N LYS A 70 -8.32 2.98 11.36
CA LYS A 70 -9.57 3.76 11.20
C LYS A 70 -10.80 2.86 11.17
N ASP A 71 -10.74 1.75 10.43
CA ASP A 71 -11.82 0.77 10.37
C ASP A 71 -12.09 0.15 11.76
N ARG A 72 -11.03 -0.14 12.52
CA ARG A 72 -11.16 -0.67 13.89
C ARG A 72 -11.81 0.36 14.81
N GLU A 73 -11.37 1.61 14.78
CA GLU A 73 -11.93 2.71 15.57
C GLU A 73 -13.39 2.94 15.20
N GLN A 74 -13.72 2.96 13.90
CA GLN A 74 -15.09 3.10 13.43
C GLN A 74 -15.98 1.95 13.93
N ARG A 75 -15.51 0.70 13.86
CA ARG A 75 -16.27 -0.46 14.39
C ARG A 75 -16.49 -0.36 15.89
N LEU A 76 -15.50 0.11 16.64
CA LEU A 76 -15.65 0.32 18.08
C LEU A 76 -16.67 1.44 18.37
N MET A 77 -16.59 2.55 17.66
CA MET A 77 -17.56 3.65 17.79
C MET A 77 -18.98 3.19 17.45
N SER A 78 -19.19 2.52 16.31
CA SER A 78 -20.52 1.99 15.95
C SER A 78 -21.04 0.97 16.96
N ARG A 79 -20.16 0.17 17.58
CA ARG A 79 -20.56 -0.76 18.64
C ARG A 79 -20.98 -0.03 19.92
N ILE A 80 -20.22 0.98 20.31
CA ILE A 80 -20.55 1.82 21.48
C ILE A 80 -21.88 2.53 21.22
N GLU A 81 -22.07 3.17 20.07
CA GLU A 81 -23.31 3.84 19.69
C GLU A 81 -24.51 2.88 19.71
N ALA A 82 -24.36 1.66 19.16
CA ALA A 82 -25.40 0.66 19.17
C ALA A 82 -25.75 0.20 20.59
N GLN A 83 -24.74 0.02 21.46
CA GLN A 83 -24.95 -0.34 22.86
C GLN A 83 -25.65 0.79 23.61
N THR A 84 -25.16 2.03 23.49
CA THR A 84 -25.77 3.21 24.11
C THR A 84 -27.22 3.37 23.66
N LYS A 85 -27.51 3.20 22.36
CA LYS A 85 -28.89 3.22 21.85
C LYS A 85 -29.75 2.12 22.48
N ALA A 86 -29.23 0.91 22.60
CA ALA A 86 -29.95 -0.20 23.22
C ALA A 86 -30.24 0.06 24.71
N ASP A 87 -29.28 0.59 25.45
CA ASP A 87 -29.43 0.93 26.87
C ASP A 87 -30.47 2.05 27.04
N VAL A 88 -30.41 3.10 26.22
CA VAL A 88 -31.41 4.19 26.21
C VAL A 88 -32.82 3.66 25.90
N LEU A 89 -32.93 2.72 24.95
CA LEU A 89 -34.19 2.08 24.60
C LEU A 89 -34.77 1.26 25.76
N GLN A 90 -33.93 0.56 26.53
CA GLN A 90 -34.36 -0.17 27.73
C GLN A 90 -34.89 0.79 28.81
N VAL A 91 -34.17 1.90 29.06
CA VAL A 91 -34.61 2.94 30.00
C VAL A 91 -35.95 3.52 29.55
N LEU A 92 -36.12 3.80 28.27
CA LEU A 92 -37.37 4.33 27.72
C LEU A 92 -38.54 3.36 27.89
N GLN A 93 -38.33 2.07 27.64
CA GLN A 93 -39.36 1.03 27.87
C GLN A 93 -39.75 0.94 29.34
N LEU A 94 -38.78 0.96 30.26
CA LEU A 94 -39.04 0.97 31.70
C LEU A 94 -39.82 2.22 32.11
N ALA A 95 -39.43 3.38 31.60
CA ALA A 95 -40.10 4.64 31.88
C ALA A 95 -41.54 4.66 31.37
N LYS A 96 -41.82 4.04 30.21
CA LYS A 96 -43.21 3.88 29.72
C LYS A 96 -44.09 3.08 30.68
N HIS A 97 -43.53 2.05 31.32
CA HIS A 97 -44.26 1.27 32.31
C HIS A 97 -44.53 2.04 33.61
N GLN A 98 -43.65 2.95 34.02
CA GLN A 98 -43.73 3.66 35.30
C GLN A 98 -44.40 5.04 35.22
N TYR A 99 -44.07 5.82 34.19
CA TYR A 99 -44.44 7.23 34.06
C TYR A 99 -45.40 7.52 32.89
N GLY A 100 -45.78 6.49 32.10
CA GLY A 100 -46.78 6.58 31.04
C GLY A 100 -46.48 7.69 30.01
N PRO A 101 -47.30 8.76 29.93
CA PRO A 101 -47.12 9.83 28.94
C PRO A 101 -45.86 10.69 29.14
N GLU A 102 -45.29 10.72 30.34
CA GLU A 102 -44.08 11.51 30.65
C GLU A 102 -42.77 10.74 30.43
N ALA A 103 -42.85 9.49 29.98
CA ALA A 103 -41.70 8.59 29.84
C ALA A 103 -40.55 9.17 28.99
N VAL A 104 -40.87 9.92 27.93
CA VAL A 104 -39.88 10.53 27.03
C VAL A 104 -39.13 11.67 27.73
N GLN A 105 -39.84 12.54 28.44
CA GLN A 105 -39.25 13.65 29.19
C GLN A 105 -38.37 13.13 30.33
N TRP A 106 -38.86 12.13 31.06
CA TRP A 106 -38.11 11.48 32.13
C TRP A 106 -36.84 10.81 31.59
N THR A 107 -36.95 10.03 30.50
CA THR A 107 -35.78 9.36 29.89
C THR A 107 -34.76 10.37 29.36
N SER A 108 -35.22 11.45 28.75
CA SER A 108 -34.37 12.55 28.27
C SER A 108 -33.55 13.15 29.42
N MET A 109 -34.19 13.40 30.56
CA MET A 109 -33.54 13.91 31.76
C MET A 109 -32.51 12.92 32.33
N MET A 110 -32.79 11.62 32.28
CA MET A 110 -31.94 10.59 32.89
C MET A 110 -30.76 10.16 32.02
N THR A 111 -30.91 10.13 30.69
CA THR A 111 -29.86 9.68 29.77
C THR A 111 -29.14 10.83 29.07
N GLY A 112 -29.63 12.06 29.21
CA GLY A 112 -29.13 13.22 28.48
C GLY A 112 -29.40 13.16 26.97
N THR A 113 -30.21 12.20 26.51
CA THR A 113 -30.59 12.06 25.10
C THR A 113 -31.74 13.00 24.78
N ARG A 114 -31.65 13.74 23.68
CA ARG A 114 -32.71 14.67 23.28
C ARG A 114 -34.04 13.96 23.05
N GLU A 115 -35.14 14.59 23.46
CA GLU A 115 -36.49 14.05 23.29
C GLU A 115 -36.82 13.72 21.82
N GLU A 116 -36.33 14.51 20.87
CA GLU A 116 -36.51 14.27 19.43
C GLU A 116 -35.94 12.91 19.02
N THR A 117 -34.71 12.60 19.43
CA THR A 117 -34.05 11.32 19.17
C THR A 117 -34.77 10.16 19.86
N LEU A 118 -35.28 10.38 21.07
CA LEU A 118 -36.08 9.36 21.77
C LEU A 118 -37.38 9.05 21.01
N ARG A 119 -38.07 10.07 20.47
CA ARG A 119 -39.28 9.88 19.65
C ARG A 119 -38.99 9.15 18.34
N GLU A 120 -37.80 9.32 17.75
CA GLU A 120 -37.35 8.52 16.61
C GLU A 120 -37.15 7.06 17.00
N TYR A 121 -36.49 6.82 18.13
CA TYR A 121 -36.31 5.47 18.66
C TYR A 121 -37.64 4.78 19.00
N GLU A 122 -38.65 5.51 19.48
CA GLU A 122 -40.01 4.98 19.68
C GLU A 122 -40.66 4.51 18.38
N LYS A 123 -40.48 5.27 17.28
CA LYS A 123 -41.00 4.89 15.97
C LYS A 123 -40.33 3.61 15.48
N GLU A 124 -39.02 3.46 15.70
CA GLU A 124 -38.29 2.23 15.37
C GLU A 124 -38.80 1.01 16.18
N LEU A 125 -39.02 1.17 17.49
CA LEU A 125 -39.58 0.10 18.34
C LEU A 125 -40.99 -0.35 17.90
N GLY A 126 -41.79 0.56 17.33
CA GLY A 126 -43.15 0.28 16.87
C GLY A 126 -43.24 -0.47 15.54
N THR A 127 -42.12 -0.68 14.85
CA THR A 127 -42.08 -1.41 13.58
C THR A 127 -41.70 -2.88 13.81
N PRO A 128 -42.54 -3.86 13.41
CA PRO A 128 -42.20 -5.27 13.57
C PRO A 128 -40.99 -5.61 12.70
N VAL A 129 -39.85 -5.91 13.34
CA VAL A 129 -38.64 -6.34 12.65
C VAL A 129 -38.89 -7.70 11.99
N ALA A 130 -39.03 -7.71 10.66
CA ALA A 130 -39.19 -8.94 9.90
C ALA A 130 -37.98 -9.87 10.13
N PRO A 131 -38.19 -11.18 10.37
CA PRO A 131 -37.10 -12.11 10.65
C PRO A 131 -36.17 -12.21 9.44
N LYS A 132 -34.88 -11.90 9.66
CA LYS A 132 -33.82 -12.11 8.67
C LYS A 132 -33.73 -13.61 8.38
N LYS A 133 -34.23 -14.02 7.21
CA LYS A 133 -34.06 -15.39 6.69
C LYS A 133 -32.56 -15.69 6.61
N SER A 134 -32.08 -16.53 7.51
CA SER A 134 -30.76 -17.16 7.42
C SER A 134 -30.72 -17.98 6.13
N ARG A 135 -29.95 -17.53 5.14
CA ARG A 135 -29.58 -18.37 3.98
C ARG A 135 -28.67 -19.48 4.50
N ARG A 136 -29.17 -20.72 4.40
CA ARG A 136 -28.37 -21.95 4.44
C ARG A 136 -27.47 -22.01 3.22
#